data_AF-A0A9E5KNN5-F1
#
_entry.id   AF-A0A9E5KNN5-F1
#
_cell.length_a   1.000
_cell.length_b   1.000
_cell.length_c   1.000
_cell.angle_alpha   90.00
_cell.angle_beta   90.00
_cell.angle_gamma   90.00
#
_symmetry.space_group_name_H-M   'P 1'
#
loop_
_entity.id
_entity.type
_entity.pdbx_description
1 polymer ?
#
loop_
_entity_poly.entity_id
_entity_poly.type
_entity_poly.pdbx_seq_one_letter_code
_entity_poly.pdbx_strand_id
1 'polypeptide(L)'
;GSCFKKDVLNLVYLCEHYGLPEVAAYWQQVIEMNEWQKKRVAQKVIQSLGGTVQGKRIAVLGFAFKKDTNDTREAPAIALCEHLLAAGANVVVYDPKVSFVKIQADLNHSPFMAKNLHFAESAEQACQGASAAVLATVLLA
;
A
#
# COMPACT_ATOMS: atom_id res chain seq x y z
N GLY A 1 -8.77 4.26 -1.91
CA GLY A 1 -9.83 5.12 -2.48
C GLY A 1 -10.34 6.06 -1.41
N SER A 2 -10.54 7.34 -1.73
CA SER A 2 -10.73 8.40 -0.73
C SER A 2 -12.11 8.44 -0.04
N CYS A 3 -13.17 7.84 -0.61
CA CYS A 3 -14.53 8.00 -0.08
C CYS A 3 -14.78 7.19 1.20
N PHE A 4 -14.54 5.87 1.20
CA PHE A 4 -14.94 5.02 2.33
C PHE A 4 -14.33 5.42 3.67
N LYS A 5 -13.01 5.62 3.72
CA LYS A 5 -12.32 6.02 4.95
C LYS A 5 -12.82 7.37 5.46
N LYS A 6 -12.97 8.34 4.56
CA LYS A 6 -13.48 9.67 4.88
C LYS A 6 -14.90 9.62 5.43
N ASP A 7 -15.79 8.86 4.78
CA ASP A 7 -17.19 8.79 5.16
C ASP A 7 -17.37 8.09 6.52
N VAL A 8 -16.60 7.03 6.79
CA VAL A 8 -16.61 6.35 8.11
C VAL A 8 -16.02 7.24 9.19
N LEU A 9 -14.90 7.95 8.95
CA LEU A 9 -14.34 8.88 9.93
C LEU A 9 -15.29 10.04 10.25
N ASN A 10 -16.00 10.57 9.24
CA ASN A 10 -17.04 11.58 9.46
C ASN A 10 -18.19 11.02 10.30
N LEU A 11 -18.60 9.76 10.09
CA LEU A 11 -19.63 9.12 10.90
C LEU A 11 -19.18 8.96 12.35
N VAL A 12 -17.94 8.49 12.59
CA VAL A 12 -17.34 8.40 13.93
C VAL A 12 -17.38 9.77 14.62
N TYR A 13 -16.92 10.82 13.94
CA TYR A 13 -16.93 12.18 14.45
C TYR A 13 -18.35 12.67 14.82
N LEU A 14 -19.34 12.40 13.97
CA LEU A 14 -20.74 12.77 14.26
C LEU A 14 -21.28 12.00 15.48
N CYS A 15 -21.00 10.70 15.58
CA CYS A 15 -21.39 9.90 16.75
C CYS A 15 -20.79 10.46 18.05
N GLU A 16 -19.51 10.82 18.05
CA GLU A 16 -18.86 11.48 19.19
C GLU A 16 -19.52 12.83 19.53
N HIS A 17 -19.77 13.65 18.51
CA HIS A 17 -20.41 14.96 18.68
C HIS A 17 -21.80 14.87 19.33
N TYR A 18 -22.58 13.85 18.98
CA TYR A 18 -23.92 13.62 19.53
C TYR A 18 -23.93 12.76 20.81
N GLY A 19 -22.77 12.46 21.40
CA GLY A 19 -22.68 11.72 22.66
C GLY A 19 -23.02 10.23 22.54
N LEU A 20 -22.69 9.60 21.40
CA LEU A 20 -22.89 8.18 21.11
C LEU A 20 -21.55 7.42 20.99
N PRO A 21 -20.76 7.32 22.08
CA PRO A 21 -19.40 6.80 22.02
C PRO A 21 -19.32 5.31 21.65
N GLU A 22 -20.30 4.49 22.02
CA GLU A 22 -20.32 3.07 21.65
C GLU A 22 -20.52 2.86 20.15
N VAL A 23 -21.35 3.70 19.52
CA VAL A 23 -21.59 3.68 18.07
C VAL A 23 -20.34 4.19 17.33
N ALA A 24 -19.70 5.25 17.84
CA ALA A 24 -18.42 5.72 17.32
C ALA A 24 -17.35 4.62 17.36
N ALA A 25 -17.19 3.95 18.50
CA ALA A 25 -16.23 2.86 18.67
C ALA A 25 -16.50 1.69 17.71
N TYR A 26 -17.77 1.32 17.50
CA TYR A 26 -18.14 0.29 16.53
C TYR A 26 -17.67 0.63 15.11
N TRP A 27 -17.92 1.85 14.64
CA TRP A 27 -17.51 2.27 13.30
C TRP A 27 -16.00 2.48 13.16
N GLN A 28 -15.35 2.92 14.24
CA GLN A 28 -13.89 3.05 14.28
C GLN A 28 -13.17 1.72 13.99
N GLN A 29 -13.74 0.58 14.44
CA GLN A 29 -13.19 -0.75 14.14
C GLN A 29 -13.08 -1.06 12.65
N VAL A 30 -13.95 -0.48 11.81
CA VAL A 30 -13.88 -0.65 10.34
C VAL A 30 -12.58 -0.03 9.80
N ILE A 31 -12.18 1.13 10.31
CA ILE A 31 -10.93 1.78 9.93
C ILE A 31 -9.73 0.98 10.45
N GLU A 32 -9.76 0.61 11.73
CA GLU A 32 -8.67 -0.14 12.37
C GLU A 32 -8.42 -1.48 11.69
N MET A 33 -9.48 -2.21 11.34
CA MET A 33 -9.38 -3.48 10.63
C MET A 33 -8.75 -3.31 9.25
N ASN A 34 -9.09 -2.24 8.54
CA ASN A 34 -8.50 -1.93 7.23
C ASN A 34 -6.99 -1.57 7.35
N GLU A 35 -6.61 -0.78 8.35
CA GLU A 35 -5.20 -0.46 8.62
C GLU A 35 -4.41 -1.72 9.02
N TRP A 36 -4.98 -2.57 9.89
CA TRP A 36 -4.40 -3.86 10.27
C TRP A 36 -4.17 -4.77 9.05
N GLN A 37 -5.15 -4.89 8.16
CA GLN A 37 -5.03 -5.74 6.98
C GLN A 37 -3.89 -5.27 6.05
N LYS A 38 -3.73 -3.95 5.84
CA LYS A 38 -2.62 -3.39 5.06
C LYS A 38 -1.25 -3.78 5.66
N LYS A 39 -1.10 -3.61 6.99
CA LYS A 39 0.13 -4.00 7.70
C LYS A 39 0.40 -5.49 7.64
N ARG A 40 -0.64 -6.31 7.79
CA ARG A 40 -0.53 -7.77 7.80
C ARG A 40 0.02 -8.33 6.49
N VAL A 41 -0.35 -7.75 5.34
CA VAL A 41 0.17 -8.20 4.03
C VAL A 41 1.68 -8.02 3.96
N ALA A 42 2.21 -6.84 4.35
CA ALA A 42 3.65 -6.60 4.37
C ALA A 42 4.37 -7.57 5.34
N GLN A 43 3.82 -7.78 6.53
CA GLN A 43 4.37 -8.73 7.51
C GLN A 43 4.42 -10.16 6.97
N LYS A 44 3.37 -10.60 6.26
CA LYS A 44 3.36 -11.92 5.62
C LYS A 44 4.48 -12.08 4.61
N VAL A 45 4.74 -11.07 3.77
CA VAL A 45 5.85 -11.10 2.82
C VAL A 45 7.18 -11.24 3.55
N ILE A 46 7.39 -10.46 4.61
CA ILE A 46 8.62 -10.51 5.42
C ILE A 46 8.82 -11.90 6.06
N GLN A 47 7.76 -12.45 6.66
CA GLN A 47 7.80 -13.78 7.28
C GLN A 47 8.08 -14.88 6.26
N SER A 48 7.40 -14.85 5.10
CA SER A 48 7.62 -15.80 4.01
C SER A 48 9.04 -15.76 3.45
N LEU A 49 9.77 -14.65 3.62
CA LEU A 49 11.15 -14.47 3.17
C LEU A 49 12.19 -14.71 4.28
N GLY A 50 11.80 -15.33 5.39
CA GLY A 50 12.69 -15.73 6.49
C GLY A 50 12.82 -14.69 7.60
N GLY A 51 11.85 -13.78 7.74
CA GLY A 51 11.81 -12.78 8.81
C GLY A 51 12.60 -11.50 8.53
N THR A 52 13.31 -11.42 7.40
CA THR A 52 13.99 -10.21 6.94
C THR A 52 13.90 -10.06 5.42
N VAL A 53 13.77 -8.81 4.98
CA VAL A 53 13.74 -8.43 3.56
C VAL A 53 14.85 -7.45 3.20
N GLN A 54 15.79 -7.21 4.11
CA GLN A 54 16.89 -6.27 3.89
C GLN A 54 17.68 -6.64 2.64
N GLY A 55 17.77 -5.71 1.69
CA GLY A 55 18.45 -5.89 0.40
C GLY A 55 17.72 -6.80 -0.60
N LYS A 56 16.63 -7.47 -0.21
CA LYS A 56 15.86 -8.33 -1.12
C LYS A 56 15.07 -7.48 -2.11
N ARG A 57 15.03 -7.93 -3.36
CA ARG A 57 14.22 -7.30 -4.41
C ARG A 57 12.78 -7.83 -4.31
N ILE A 58 11.80 -6.94 -4.18
CA ILE A 58 10.38 -7.31 -4.09
C ILE A 58 9.61 -6.57 -5.17
N ALA A 59 8.91 -7.31 -6.02
CA ALA A 59 8.04 -6.75 -7.04
C ALA A 59 6.67 -6.43 -6.45
N VAL A 60 6.18 -5.21 -6.69
CA VAL A 60 4.81 -4.79 -6.37
C VAL A 60 4.10 -4.51 -7.67
N LEU A 61 3.10 -5.34 -7.96
CA LEU A 61 2.32 -5.33 -9.18
C LEU A 61 0.97 -4.67 -8.89
N GLY A 62 0.80 -3.45 -9.41
CA GLY A 62 -0.32 -2.58 -9.11
C GLY A 62 0.00 -1.55 -8.04
N PHE A 63 -0.45 -0.31 -8.28
CA PHE A 63 -0.25 0.82 -7.38
C PHE A 63 -1.52 1.66 -7.22
N ALA A 64 -2.38 1.73 -8.24
CA ALA A 64 -3.69 2.36 -8.12
C ALA A 64 -4.58 1.66 -7.08
N PHE A 65 -5.56 2.37 -6.50
CA PHE A 65 -6.42 1.75 -5.48
C PHE A 65 -7.39 0.68 -6.04
N LYS A 66 -7.62 0.66 -7.36
CA LYS A 66 -8.43 -0.31 -8.09
C LYS A 66 -7.97 -0.38 -9.55
N LYS A 67 -8.51 -1.33 -10.32
CA LYS A 67 -8.25 -1.45 -11.76
C LYS A 67 -8.74 -0.23 -12.54
N ASP A 68 -8.14 -0.03 -13.73
CA ASP A 68 -8.56 0.95 -14.74
C ASP A 68 -8.57 2.42 -14.27
N THR A 69 -7.69 2.79 -13.33
CA THR A 69 -7.53 4.19 -12.88
C THR A 69 -6.08 4.49 -12.53
N ASN A 70 -5.71 5.77 -12.55
CA ASN A 70 -4.42 6.26 -12.06
C ASN A 70 -4.53 6.90 -10.66
N ASP A 71 -5.71 6.79 -10.02
CA ASP A 71 -5.95 7.33 -8.69
C ASP A 71 -5.28 6.43 -7.63
N THR A 72 -4.39 7.03 -6.86
CA THR A 72 -3.60 6.37 -5.82
C THR A 72 -4.03 6.78 -4.41
N ARG A 73 -5.03 7.67 -4.28
CA ARG A 73 -5.47 8.18 -2.98
C ARG A 73 -5.95 7.02 -2.09
N GLU A 74 -5.34 6.89 -0.92
CA GLU A 74 -5.57 5.78 0.01
C GLU A 74 -5.41 4.40 -0.67
N ALA A 75 -4.47 4.25 -1.61
CA ALA A 75 -4.20 2.96 -2.23
C ALA A 75 -3.47 2.04 -1.23
N PRO A 76 -3.90 0.77 -1.06
CA PRO A 76 -3.22 -0.19 -0.19
C PRO A 76 -1.75 -0.42 -0.56
N ALA A 77 -1.40 -0.26 -1.84
CA ALA A 77 -0.05 -0.39 -2.35
C ALA A 77 0.94 0.61 -1.74
N ILE A 78 0.49 1.82 -1.37
CA ILE A 78 1.34 2.84 -0.72
C ILE A 78 1.86 2.28 0.61
N ALA A 79 0.94 1.88 1.50
CA ALA A 79 1.29 1.32 2.81
C ALA A 79 2.12 0.03 2.72
N LEU A 80 1.87 -0.80 1.70
CA LEU A 80 2.67 -1.99 1.42
C LEU A 80 4.12 -1.60 1.08
N CYS A 81 4.31 -0.68 0.13
CA CYS A 81 5.63 -0.21 -0.29
C CYS A 81 6.38 0.46 0.87
N GLU A 82 5.72 1.35 1.62
CA GLU A 82 6.32 2.02 2.78
C GLU A 82 6.84 1.02 3.82
N HIS A 83 6.04 0.00 4.18
CA HIS A 83 6.46 -1.01 5.14
C HIS A 83 7.64 -1.85 4.64
N LEU A 84 7.65 -2.22 3.35
CA LEU A 84 8.74 -3.01 2.76
C LEU A 84 10.03 -2.18 2.65
N LEU A 85 9.93 -0.92 2.22
CA LEU A 85 11.06 0.02 2.14
C LEU A 85 11.63 0.31 3.53
N ALA A 86 10.77 0.53 4.54
CA ALA A 86 11.19 0.71 5.93
C ALA A 86 11.91 -0.53 6.49
N ALA A 87 11.53 -1.73 6.04
CA ALA A 87 12.21 -2.98 6.37
C ALA A 87 13.50 -3.21 5.55
N GLY A 88 13.89 -2.26 4.70
CA GLY A 88 15.13 -2.29 3.92
C GLY A 88 15.05 -3.09 2.62
N ALA A 89 13.86 -3.43 2.13
CA ALA A 89 13.70 -4.08 0.83
C ALA A 89 13.99 -3.11 -0.32
N ASN A 90 14.47 -3.65 -1.44
CA ASN A 90 14.51 -2.98 -2.73
C ASN A 90 13.16 -3.22 -3.43
N VAL A 91 12.28 -2.23 -3.44
CA VAL A 91 10.92 -2.37 -3.98
C VAL A 91 10.92 -1.92 -5.44
N VAL A 92 10.45 -2.78 -6.34
CA VAL A 92 10.21 -2.42 -7.75
C VAL A 92 8.71 -2.43 -8.03
N VAL A 93 8.18 -1.28 -8.45
CA VAL A 93 6.75 -1.10 -8.69
C VAL A 93 6.46 -1.08 -10.19
N TYR A 94 5.39 -1.76 -10.58
CA TYR A 94 4.79 -1.65 -11.92
C TYR A 94 3.29 -1.42 -11.78
N ASP A 95 2.76 -0.42 -12.47
CA ASP A 95 1.32 -0.21 -12.67
C ASP A 95 1.09 0.34 -14.10
N PRO A 96 0.15 -0.21 -14.87
CA PRO A 96 -0.08 0.18 -16.27
C PRO A 96 -0.73 1.56 -16.44
N LYS A 97 -1.30 2.15 -15.37
CA LYS A 97 -2.05 3.41 -15.40
C LYS A 97 -1.42 4.51 -14.55
N VAL A 98 -0.61 4.18 -13.54
CA VAL A 98 0.06 5.17 -12.68
C VAL A 98 1.49 5.44 -13.17
N SER A 99 1.81 6.72 -13.40
CA SER A 99 3.16 7.13 -13.82
C SER A 99 4.19 7.00 -12.69
N PHE A 100 5.45 6.75 -13.04
CA PHE A 100 6.55 6.67 -12.06
C PHE A 100 6.72 7.95 -11.25
N VAL A 101 6.51 9.12 -11.87
CA VAL A 101 6.51 10.42 -11.19
C VAL A 101 5.48 10.47 -10.08
N LYS A 102 4.27 9.94 -10.33
CA LYS A 102 3.21 9.89 -9.33
C LYS A 102 3.53 8.92 -8.21
N ILE A 103 4.00 7.71 -8.54
CA ILE A 103 4.42 6.71 -7.55
C ILE A 103 5.53 7.28 -6.65
N GLN A 104 6.51 7.95 -7.25
CA GLN A 104 7.59 8.60 -6.51
C GLN A 104 7.04 9.66 -5.57
N ALA A 105 6.19 10.58 -6.06
CA ALA A 105 5.59 11.62 -5.23
C ALA A 105 4.79 11.05 -4.05
N ASP A 106 4.06 9.95 -4.27
CA ASP A 106 3.25 9.29 -3.25
C ASP A 106 4.07 8.47 -2.23
N LEU A 107 5.38 8.25 -2.45
CA LEU A 107 6.27 7.43 -1.58
C LEU A 107 7.53 8.16 -1.09
N ASN A 108 7.81 9.38 -1.55
CA ASN A 108 9.09 10.07 -1.29
C ASN A 108 9.15 10.73 0.10
N HIS A 109 9.03 9.93 1.15
CA HIS A 109 9.03 10.40 2.55
C HIS A 109 10.43 10.53 3.15
N SER A 110 11.45 9.89 2.56
CA SER A 110 12.83 9.92 3.06
C SER A 110 13.86 9.59 1.96
N PRO A 111 15.06 10.20 1.98
CA PRO A 111 16.15 9.87 1.05
C PRO A 111 16.52 8.38 1.06
N PHE A 112 16.40 7.71 2.21
CA PHE A 112 16.68 6.28 2.32
C PHE A 112 15.68 5.43 1.53
N MET A 113 14.38 5.73 1.66
CA MET A 113 13.33 5.03 0.93
C MET A 113 13.42 5.30 -0.57
N ALA A 114 13.74 6.54 -0.95
CA ALA A 114 13.92 6.92 -2.35
C ALA A 114 15.02 6.11 -3.05
N LYS A 115 16.10 5.76 -2.34
CA LYS A 115 17.20 4.95 -2.88
C LYS A 115 16.79 3.53 -3.24
N ASN A 116 15.91 2.93 -2.43
CA ASN A 116 15.50 1.53 -2.57
C ASN A 116 14.19 1.36 -3.37
N LEU A 117 13.62 2.46 -3.86
CA LEU A 117 12.45 2.47 -4.72
C LEU A 117 12.87 2.47 -6.19
N HIS A 118 12.34 1.50 -6.93
CA HIS A 118 12.59 1.31 -8.35
C HIS A 118 11.27 1.18 -9.12
N PHE A 119 11.35 1.39 -10.43
CA PHE A 119 10.21 1.32 -11.33
C PHE A 119 10.50 0.34 -12.46
N ALA A 120 9.46 -0.28 -12.98
CA ALA A 120 9.54 -1.17 -14.15
C ALA A 120 8.46 -0.78 -15.17
N GLU A 121 8.74 -1.04 -16.44
CA GLU A 121 7.84 -0.76 -17.58
C GLU A 121 6.87 -1.92 -17.84
N SER A 122 7.12 -3.10 -17.28
CA SER A 122 6.26 -4.27 -17.38
C SER A 122 6.26 -5.11 -16.09
N ALA A 123 5.25 -5.96 -15.91
CA ALA A 123 5.15 -6.86 -14.76
C ALA A 123 6.30 -7.89 -14.75
N GLU A 124 6.70 -8.37 -15.93
CA GLU A 124 7.82 -9.29 -16.13
C GLU A 124 9.14 -8.66 -15.69
N GLN A 125 9.40 -7.41 -16.12
CA GLN A 125 10.60 -6.68 -15.72
C GLN A 125 10.63 -6.41 -14.21
N ALA A 126 9.47 -6.12 -13.59
CA ALA A 126 9.38 -5.97 -12.14
C ALA A 126 9.77 -7.29 -11.44
N CYS A 127 9.30 -8.43 -11.95
CA CYS A 127 9.54 -9.74 -11.35
C CYS A 127 10.95 -10.28 -11.59
N GLN A 128 11.70 -9.74 -12.55
CA GLN A 128 13.05 -10.21 -12.86
C GLN A 128 13.98 -10.07 -11.64
N GLY A 129 14.50 -11.20 -11.16
CA GLY A 129 15.38 -11.28 -9.99
C GLY A 129 14.69 -10.95 -8.65
N ALA A 130 13.37 -10.85 -8.61
CA ALA A 130 12.63 -10.59 -7.39
C ALA A 130 12.58 -11.85 -6.50
N SER A 131 12.77 -11.68 -5.20
CA SER A 131 12.59 -12.75 -4.20
C SER A 131 11.12 -13.05 -3.94
N ALA A 132 10.23 -12.08 -4.20
CA ALA A 132 8.79 -12.22 -4.13
C ALA A 132 8.11 -11.21 -5.06
N ALA A 133 6.92 -11.56 -5.53
CA ALA A 133 6.01 -10.65 -6.22
C ALA A 133 4.68 -10.55 -5.45
N VAL A 134 4.19 -9.32 -5.28
CA VAL A 134 2.95 -9.02 -4.57
C VAL A 134 1.99 -8.34 -5.53
N LEU A 135 0.86 -8.98 -5.81
CA LEU A 135 -0.23 -8.37 -6.56
C LEU A 135 -1.03 -7.47 -5.60
N ALA A 136 -0.84 -6.15 -5.71
CA ALA A 136 -1.48 -5.16 -4.86
C ALA A 136 -2.77 -4.58 -5.48
N THR A 137 -2.85 -4.60 -6.81
CA THR A 137 -4.05 -4.20 -7.55
C THR A 137 -4.30 -5.24 -8.63
N VAL A 138 -5.56 -5.60 -8.87
CA VAL A 138 -5.91 -6.48 -9.99
C VAL A 138 -5.57 -5.73 -11.30
N LEU A 139 -4.54 -6.20 -11.99
CA LEU A 139 -3.94 -5.50 -13.15
C LEU A 139 -4.65 -5.77 -14.48
N LEU A 140 -5.52 -6.78 -14.55
CA LEU A 140 -6.21 -7.22 -15.77
C LEU A 140 -7.68 -7.59 -15.49
N ALA A 141 -8.53 -7.46 -16.51
CA ALA A 141 -9.82 -8.13 -16.60
C ALA A 141 -9.64 -9.47 -17.32
#